data_AF-A0A7S3SMB3-F1
#
_entry.id   AF-A0A7S3SMB3-F1
#
_cell.length_a   1.000
_cell.length_b   1.000
_cell.length_c   1.000
_cell.angle_alpha   90.00
_cell.angle_beta   90.00
_cell.angle_gamma   90.00
#
_symmetry.space_group_name_H-M   'P 1'
#
loop_
_entity.id
_entity.type
_entity.pdbx_description
1 polymer ?
#
loop_
_entity_poly.entity_id
_entity_poly.type
_entity_poly.pdbx_seq_one_letter_code
_entity_poly.pdbx_strand_id
1 'polypeptide(L)'
;AGLGALERVFVGLCRRTEGCCLPAGHRGACDLREVAEVDYEVECIREQKRRRGKLTYLVKWRGWPDEDNTWEAEDALEGCPDVLAAWRARQHAEETAAAAAAGGSGGG
;
A
#
# COMPACT_ATOMS: atom_id res chain seq x y z
N ALA A 1 26.41 -9.82 4.22
CA ALA A 1 26.64 -8.45 3.69
C ALA A 1 26.35 -8.46 2.21
N GLY A 2 25.46 -7.67 1.62
CA GLY A 2 24.48 -6.70 2.08
C GLY A 2 23.67 -6.42 0.82
N LEU A 3 22.35 -6.41 0.93
CA LEU A 3 21.43 -6.22 -0.20
C LEU A 3 21.87 -4.98 -0.98
N GLY A 4 22.24 -5.18 -2.25
CA GLY A 4 22.67 -4.12 -3.16
C GLY A 4 21.59 -3.05 -3.14
N ALA A 5 22.01 -1.83 -2.78
CA ALA A 5 21.15 -0.68 -2.58
C ALA A 5 20.10 -0.59 -3.70
N LEU A 6 18.84 -0.39 -3.31
CA LEU A 6 17.82 0.17 -4.18
C LEU A 6 18.42 1.48 -4.73
N GLU A 7 19.04 1.40 -5.90
CA GLU A 7 19.67 2.54 -6.54
C GLU A 7 18.59 3.57 -6.74
N ARG A 8 18.68 4.65 -5.96
CA ARG A 8 17.88 5.86 -6.11
C ARG A 8 17.80 6.15 -7.59
N VAL A 9 16.60 6.07 -8.15
CA VAL A 9 16.35 6.42 -9.56
C VAL A 9 16.87 7.85 -9.72
N PHE A 10 18.03 7.99 -10.35
CA PHE A 10 18.59 9.30 -10.66
C PHE A 10 17.62 9.95 -11.64
N VAL A 11 16.89 10.95 -11.19
CA VAL A 11 16.05 11.77 -12.07
C VAL A 11 17.02 12.44 -13.04
N GLY A 12 17.01 11.98 -14.29
CA GLY A 12 18.00 12.33 -15.29
C GLY A 12 18.07 13.84 -15.53
N LEU A 13 19.30 14.37 -15.63
CA LEU A 13 19.57 15.78 -15.95
C LEU A 13 19.36 16.10 -17.45
N CYS A 14 18.69 15.23 -18.19
CA CYS A 14 18.47 15.42 -19.62
C CYS A 14 17.51 16.59 -19.86
N ARG A 15 18.06 17.70 -20.36
CA ARG A 15 17.28 18.91 -20.67
C ARG A 15 16.52 18.83 -22.01
N ARG A 16 16.62 17.71 -22.73
CA ARG A 16 15.94 17.52 -24.02
C ARG A 16 14.46 17.21 -23.84
N THR A 17 14.10 16.50 -22.77
CA THR A 17 12.71 16.10 -22.51
C THR A 17 12.49 16.01 -21.01
N GLU A 18 11.45 16.71 -20.54
CA GLU A 18 11.00 16.63 -19.16
C GLU A 18 10.62 15.18 -18.80
N GLY A 19 11.12 14.67 -17.68
CA GLY A 19 10.89 13.28 -17.26
C GLY A 19 11.87 12.23 -17.83
N CYS A 20 12.84 12.63 -18.68
CA CYS A 20 13.87 11.70 -19.16
C CYS A 20 14.82 11.29 -18.02
N CYS A 21 14.95 10.00 -17.76
CA CYS A 21 15.79 9.48 -16.67
C CYS A 21 17.27 9.30 -17.03
N LEU A 22 17.71 9.73 -18.22
CA LEU A 22 19.09 9.55 -18.68
C LEU A 22 19.99 10.74 -18.31
N PRO A 23 21.33 10.54 -18.27
CA PRO A 23 22.30 11.61 -18.05
C PRO A 23 22.20 12.73 -19.12
N ALA A 24 22.64 13.93 -18.75
CA ALA A 24 22.71 15.05 -19.68
C ALA A 24 23.59 14.71 -20.90
N GLY A 25 23.07 14.93 -22.10
CA GLY A 25 23.80 14.68 -23.35
C GLY A 25 23.90 13.21 -23.78
N HIS A 26 23.07 12.32 -23.22
CA HIS A 26 22.98 10.94 -23.72
C HIS A 26 22.71 10.90 -25.23
N ARG A 27 23.28 9.89 -25.90
CA ARG A 27 23.02 9.60 -27.31
C ARG A 27 21.78 8.72 -27.44
N GLY A 28 21.08 8.82 -28.57
CA GLY A 28 19.85 8.07 -28.82
C GLY A 28 18.58 8.77 -28.34
N ALA A 29 17.46 8.03 -28.39
CA ALA A 29 16.16 8.50 -27.94
C ALA A 29 16.17 8.72 -26.42
N CYS A 30 15.40 9.72 -25.96
CA CYS A 30 15.19 9.93 -24.53
C CYS A 30 14.44 8.73 -23.95
N ASP A 31 14.90 8.24 -22.80
CA ASP A 31 14.19 7.19 -22.07
C ASP A 31 13.21 7.87 -21.11
N LEU A 32 11.98 7.99 -21.59
CA LEU A 32 10.83 8.44 -20.82
C LEU A 32 10.19 7.19 -20.24
N ARG A 33 10.82 6.57 -19.24
CA ARG A 33 10.18 5.47 -18.53
C ARG A 33 8.95 6.04 -17.85
N GLU A 34 7.80 5.81 -18.47
CA GLU A 34 6.50 5.96 -17.85
C GLU A 34 6.50 5.05 -16.64
N VAL A 35 6.45 5.64 -15.45
CA VAL A 35 6.24 4.88 -14.22
C VAL A 35 4.79 4.41 -14.30
N ALA A 36 4.58 3.27 -14.94
CA ALA A 36 3.25 2.68 -15.04
C ALA A 36 2.76 2.36 -13.63
N GLU A 37 1.54 2.78 -13.32
CA GLU A 37 0.81 2.28 -12.16
C GLU A 37 0.49 0.81 -12.45
N VAL A 38 1.13 -0.09 -11.71
CA VAL A 38 0.94 -1.55 -11.85
C VAL A 38 0.06 -2.01 -10.71
N ASP A 39 -1.05 -2.67 -11.04
CA ASP A 39 -1.93 -3.27 -10.05
C ASP A 39 -1.33 -4.59 -9.54
N TYR A 40 -1.33 -4.76 -8.21
CA TYR A 40 -0.89 -5.98 -7.54
C TYR A 40 -2.08 -6.67 -6.88
N GLU A 41 -2.07 -8.01 -6.85
CA GLU A 41 -3.15 -8.76 -6.22
C GLU A 41 -3.09 -8.66 -4.70
N VAL A 42 -4.21 -8.24 -4.10
CA VAL A 42 -4.35 -8.14 -2.64
C VAL A 42 -4.74 -9.49 -2.07
N GLU A 43 -4.01 -9.95 -1.05
CA GLU A 43 -4.34 -11.16 -0.29
C GLU A 43 -5.34 -10.86 0.83
N CYS A 44 -5.04 -9.87 1.68
CA CYS A 44 -5.94 -9.40 2.73
C CYS A 44 -5.49 -8.04 3.28
N ILE A 45 -6.35 -7.38 4.07
CA ILE A 45 -5.96 -6.24 4.90
C ILE A 45 -5.51 -6.77 6.26
N ARG A 46 -4.40 -6.25 6.79
CA ARG A 46 -3.84 -6.60 8.10
C ARG A 46 -4.24 -5.63 9.20
N GLU A 47 -4.25 -4.34 8.88
CA GLU A 47 -4.54 -3.25 9.81
C GLU A 47 -5.27 -2.10 9.11
N GLN A 48 -6.01 -1.29 9.88
CA GLN A 48 -6.55 -0.01 9.42
C GLN A 48 -6.13 1.10 10.38
N LYS A 49 -5.89 2.31 9.86
CA LYS A 49 -5.70 3.49 10.70
C LYS A 49 -6.27 4.72 10.03
N ARG A 50 -6.73 5.67 10.86
CA ARG A 50 -7.21 6.97 10.41
C ARG A 50 -6.21 8.06 10.78
N ARG A 51 -5.70 8.81 9.80
CA ARG A 51 -4.82 9.97 10.03
C ARG A 51 -5.33 11.20 9.29
N ARG A 52 -5.54 12.30 10.02
CA ARG A 52 -6.03 13.58 9.48
C ARG A 52 -7.31 13.43 8.63
N GLY A 53 -8.24 12.60 9.09
CA GLY A 53 -9.49 12.33 8.39
C GLY A 53 -9.38 11.37 7.20
N LYS A 54 -8.18 10.95 6.80
CA LYS A 54 -7.96 9.95 5.76
C LYS A 54 -7.84 8.56 6.35
N LEU A 55 -8.53 7.60 5.75
CA LEU A 55 -8.45 6.19 6.11
C LEU A 55 -7.38 5.53 5.25
N THR A 56 -6.51 4.74 5.89
CA THR A 56 -5.45 3.98 5.22
C THR A 56 -5.42 2.57 5.77
N TYR A 57 -5.11 1.61 4.91
CA TYR A 57 -5.13 0.18 5.20
C TYR A 57 -3.74 -0.42 4.97
N LEU A 58 -3.28 -1.28 5.88
CA LEU A 58 -2.06 -2.05 5.70
C LEU A 58 -2.41 -3.29 4.87
N VAL A 59 -1.94 -3.30 3.63
CA VAL A 59 -2.29 -4.32 2.63
C VAL A 59 -1.25 -5.44 2.64
N LYS A 60 -1.73 -6.69 2.71
CA LYS A 60 -0.92 -7.87 2.43
C LYS A 60 -1.05 -8.22 0.95
N TRP A 61 0.07 -8.16 0.25
CA TRP A 61 0.15 -8.49 -1.17
C TRP A 61 0.30 -10.00 -1.38
N ARG A 62 -0.39 -10.57 -2.37
CA ARG A 62 -0.33 -12.02 -2.63
C ARG A 62 1.07 -12.42 -3.09
N GLY A 63 1.62 -13.44 -2.46
CA GLY A 63 2.93 -14.01 -2.83
C GLY A 63 4.14 -13.20 -2.34
N TRP A 64 3.91 -12.06 -1.69
CA TRP A 64 4.95 -11.25 -1.07
C TRP A 64 5.03 -11.52 0.44
N PRO A 65 6.19 -11.30 1.07
CA PRO A 65 6.35 -11.45 2.51
C PRO A 65 5.63 -10.30 3.28
N ASP A 66 5.34 -10.49 4.57
CA ASP A 66 4.60 -9.49 5.37
C ASP A 66 5.42 -8.19 5.58
N GLU A 67 6.74 -8.26 5.44
CA GLU A 67 7.65 -7.12 5.49
C GLU A 67 7.45 -6.11 4.36
N ASP A 68 6.89 -6.56 3.22
CA ASP A 68 6.59 -5.73 2.05
C ASP A 68 5.16 -5.16 2.09
N ASN A 69 4.44 -5.34 3.19
CA ASN A 69 3.11 -4.76 3.35
C ASN A 69 3.19 -3.23 3.34
N THR A 70 2.31 -2.59 2.58
CA THR A 70 2.28 -1.13 2.42
C THR A 70 0.96 -0.54 2.92
N TRP A 71 1.00 0.75 3.27
CA TRP A 71 -0.17 1.50 3.69
C TRP A 71 -0.83 2.18 2.50
N GLU A 72 -1.90 1.59 1.99
CA GLU A 72 -2.66 2.11 0.87
C GLU A 72 -3.85 2.96 1.33
N ALA A 73 -4.20 3.96 0.51
CA ALA A 73 -5.40 4.76 0.74
C ALA A 73 -6.67 3.95 0.43
N GLU A 74 -7.81 4.39 0.97
CA GLU A 74 -9.10 3.77 0.63
C GLU A 74 -9.37 3.81 -0.89
N ASP A 75 -9.08 4.94 -1.53
CA ASP A 75 -9.23 5.15 -2.97
C ASP A 75 -8.42 4.14 -3.81
N ALA A 76 -7.24 3.72 -3.31
CA ALA A 76 -6.37 2.75 -4.00
C ALA A 76 -6.93 1.31 -3.93
N LEU A 77 -7.86 1.03 -3.02
CA LEU A 77 -8.49 -0.27 -2.84
C LEU A 77 -9.90 -0.35 -3.44
N GLU A 78 -10.37 0.69 -4.14
CA GLU A 78 -11.69 0.72 -4.76
C GLU A 78 -11.90 -0.44 -5.76
N GLY A 79 -10.84 -0.91 -6.41
CA GLY A 79 -10.87 -2.08 -7.30
C GLY A 79 -11.01 -3.44 -6.58
N CYS A 80 -10.95 -3.48 -5.25
CA CYS A 80 -10.95 -4.70 -4.44
C CYS A 80 -12.06 -4.70 -3.36
N PRO A 81 -13.35 -4.59 -3.74
CA PRO A 81 -14.46 -4.47 -2.79
C PRO A 81 -14.60 -5.67 -1.84
N ASP A 82 -14.30 -6.88 -2.32
CA ASP A 82 -14.40 -8.11 -1.53
C ASP A 82 -13.41 -8.11 -0.35
N VAL A 83 -12.20 -7.56 -0.56
CA VAL A 83 -11.18 -7.47 0.49
C VAL A 83 -11.62 -6.49 1.57
N LEU A 84 -12.15 -5.33 1.18
CA LEU A 84 -12.68 -4.33 2.11
C LEU A 84 -13.89 -4.87 2.89
N ALA A 85 -14.78 -5.61 2.23
CA ALA A 85 -15.93 -6.24 2.87
C ALA A 85 -15.49 -7.28 3.92
N ALA A 86 -14.56 -8.17 3.56
CA ALA A 86 -14.01 -9.17 4.47
C ALA A 86 -13.35 -8.53 5.70
N TRP A 87 -12.58 -7.45 5.49
CA TRP A 87 -11.97 -6.69 6.56
C TRP A 87 -13.01 -6.09 7.52
N ARG A 88 -14.03 -5.40 6.98
CA ARG A 88 -15.10 -4.78 7.77
C ARG A 88 -15.88 -5.82 8.57
N ALA A 89 -16.18 -6.97 7.97
CA ALA A 89 -16.83 -8.08 8.66
C ALA A 89 -16.00 -8.61 9.83
N ARG A 90 -14.68 -8.75 9.65
CA ARG A 90 -13.75 -9.16 10.71
C ARG A 90 -13.73 -8.16 11.87
N GLN A 91 -13.65 -6.86 11.57
CA GLN A 91 -13.66 -5.81 12.60
C GLN A 91 -14.97 -5.82 13.40
N HIS A 92 -16.11 -5.98 12.73
CA HIS A 92 -17.40 -6.09 13.44
C HIS A 92 -17.49 -7.35 14.29
N ALA A 93 -16.99 -8.49 13.81
CA ALA A 93 -16.92 -9.72 14.58
C ALA A 93 -16.01 -9.60 15.82
N GLU A 94 -14.85 -8.95 15.67
CA GLU A 94 -13.91 -8.69 16.77
C GLU A 94 -14.51 -7.72 17.80
N GLU A 95 -15.18 -6.65 17.35
CA GLU A 95 -15.85 -5.68 18.22
C GLU A 95 -17.03 -6.30 18.98
N THR A 96 -17.87 -7.09 18.29
CA THR A 96 -18.98 -7.80 18.93
C THR A 96 -18.49 -8.83 19.93
N ALA A 97 -17.42 -9.57 19.62
CA ALA A 97 -16.79 -10.51 20.55
C ALA A 97 -16.17 -9.80 21.76
N ALA A 98 -15.48 -8.67 21.55
CA ALA A 98 -14.90 -7.86 22.61
C ALA A 98 -15.97 -7.26 23.53
N ALA A 99 -17.07 -6.75 22.95
CA ALA A 99 -18.20 -6.22 23.72
C ALA A 99 -18.89 -7.31 24.55
N ALA A 100 -19.07 -8.50 23.99
CA ALA A 100 -19.60 -9.65 24.72
C ALA A 100 -18.69 -10.07 25.89
N ALA A 101 -17.36 -10.00 25.70
CA ALA A 101 -16.39 -10.31 26.75
C ALA A 101 -16.31 -9.23 27.85
N ALA A 102 -16.59 -7.96 27.53
CA ALA A 102 -16.53 -6.84 28.47
C ALA A 102 -17.79 -6.65 29.34
N GLY A 103 -18.90 -7.32 29.01
CA GLY A 103 -20.20 -7.20 29.73
C GLY A 103 -20.30 -7.93 31.08
N GLY A 104 -19.22 -8.50 31.61
CA GLY A 104 -19.20 -9.24 32.87
C GLY A 104 -18.81 -8.41 34.10
N SER A 105 -19.65 -7.46 34.52
CA SER A 105 -19.65 -6.89 35.87
C SER A 105 -21.09 -6.42 36.13
N GLY A 106 -21.91 -7.09 36.93
CA GLY A 106 -21.66 -7.50 38.30
C GLY A 106 -22.66 -6.74 39.18
N GLY A 107 -23.95 -6.99 38.97
CA GLY A 107 -25.03 -6.46 39.81
C GLY A 107 -25.20 -7.34 41.06
N GLY A 108 -25.22 -6.69 42.23
CA GLY A 108 -25.45 -7.29 43.55
C GLY A 108 -25.25 -6.26 44.64
#